data_AF-A0A1I3AI59-F1
#
_entry.id   AF-A0A1I3AI59-F1
#
_cell.length_a   1.000
_cell.length_b   1.000
_cell.length_c   1.000
_cell.angle_alpha   90.00
_cell.angle_beta   90.00
_cell.angle_gamma   90.00
#
_symmetry.space_group_name_H-M   'P 1'
#
loop_
_entity.id
_entity.type
_entity.pdbx_description
1 polymer ?
#
loop_
_entity_poly.entity_id
_entity_poly.type
_entity_poly.pdbx_seq_one_letter_code
_entity_poly.pdbx_strand_id
1 'polypeptide(L)'
;MLGEIYVINYLAIISILSLVFLLMLKYINSPKNNDSIDREKRDFLLDEISKLQEMNCRLSGRINQLENEVVELKRLSESQKHKISLEQNRRNELNEIPFSQSMNYRQFIQNNHEVVKLINDGCSNEDISQKLNKSICEIEMIRRFIK
;
A
#
# COMPACT_ATOMS: atom_id res chain seq x y z
N MET A 1 75.57 -56.49 21.38
CA MET A 1 74.30 -57.13 21.77
C MET A 1 73.66 -56.52 23.02
N LEU A 2 74.19 -56.62 24.24
CA LEU A 2 73.53 -56.01 25.42
C LEU A 2 73.41 -54.48 25.33
N GLY A 3 74.46 -53.77 24.91
CA GLY A 3 74.45 -52.30 24.78
C GLY A 3 73.43 -51.77 23.76
N GLU A 4 73.21 -52.49 22.65
CA GLU A 4 72.24 -52.11 21.63
C GLU A 4 70.80 -52.23 22.14
N ILE A 5 70.53 -53.26 22.96
CA ILE A 5 69.23 -53.45 23.61
C ILE A 5 68.94 -52.30 24.60
N TYR A 6 69.94 -51.84 25.35
CA TYR A 6 69.77 -50.67 26.24
C TYR A 6 69.50 -49.38 25.48
N VAL A 7 70.19 -49.16 24.35
CA VAL A 7 69.98 -47.97 23.50
C VAL A 7 68.57 -47.99 22.90
N ILE A 8 68.10 -49.14 22.41
CA ILE A 8 66.74 -49.30 21.87
C ILE A 8 65.69 -49.03 22.95
N ASN A 9 65.86 -49.58 24.15
CA ASN A 9 64.94 -49.36 25.26
C ASN A 9 64.91 -47.88 25.70
N TYR A 10 66.08 -47.22 25.74
CA TYR A 10 66.16 -45.81 26.09
C TYR A 10 65.46 -44.90 25.06
N LEU A 11 65.64 -45.18 23.77
CA LEU A 11 64.93 -44.48 22.69
C LEU A 11 63.42 -44.70 22.75
N ALA A 12 62.97 -45.93 23.06
CA ALA A 12 61.55 -46.23 23.22
C ALA A 12 60.92 -45.44 24.39
N ILE A 13 61.61 -45.36 25.53
CA ILE A 13 61.14 -44.60 26.69
C ILE A 13 61.00 -43.10 26.36
N ILE A 14 62.00 -42.52 25.69
CA ILE A 14 61.94 -41.10 25.28
C ILE A 14 60.78 -40.85 24.31
N SER A 15 60.57 -41.76 23.34
CA SER A 15 59.47 -41.65 22.39
C SER A 15 58.10 -41.69 23.10
N ILE A 16 57.93 -42.60 24.06
CA ILE A 16 56.70 -42.70 24.84
C ILE A 16 56.48 -41.42 25.68
N LEU A 17 57.52 -40.92 26.35
CA LEU A 17 57.41 -39.69 27.15
C LEU A 17 57.08 -38.46 26.29
N SER A 18 57.66 -38.35 25.11
CA SER A 18 57.36 -37.29 24.16
C SER A 18 55.90 -37.36 23.68
N LEU A 19 55.40 -38.56 23.37
CA LEU A 19 54.02 -38.76 22.97
C LEU A 19 53.04 -38.39 24.09
N VAL A 20 53.31 -38.82 25.32
CA VAL A 20 52.49 -38.47 26.50
C VAL A 20 52.46 -36.97 26.72
N PHE A 21 53.61 -36.30 26.58
CA PHE A 21 53.70 -34.85 26.72
C PHE A 21 52.88 -34.10 25.66
N LEU A 22 52.94 -34.54 24.40
CA LEU A 22 52.13 -33.96 23.31
C LEU A 22 50.62 -34.17 23.54
N LEU A 23 50.21 -35.33 24.05
CA LEU A 23 48.81 -35.60 24.39
C LEU A 23 48.31 -34.72 25.53
N MET A 24 49.13 -34.48 26.55
CA MET A 24 48.80 -33.57 27.66
C MET A 24 48.66 -32.12 27.20
N LEU A 25 49.56 -31.63 26.34
CA LEU A 25 49.44 -30.30 25.74
C LEU A 25 48.16 -30.15 24.94
N LYS A 26 47.77 -31.17 24.16
CA LYS A 26 46.51 -31.17 23.40
C LYS A 26 45.29 -31.17 24.32
N TYR A 27 45.32 -31.87 25.44
CA TYR A 27 44.22 -31.92 26.40
C TYR A 27 44.03 -30.59 27.15
N ILE A 28 45.12 -29.95 27.57
CA ILE A 28 45.08 -28.65 28.26
C ILE A 28 44.65 -27.53 27.30
N ASN A 29 45.14 -27.55 26.07
CA ASN A 29 44.75 -26.59 25.03
C ASN A 29 43.42 -26.95 24.35
N SER A 30 42.74 -28.02 24.78
CA SER A 30 41.41 -28.35 24.27
C SER A 30 40.42 -27.31 24.79
N PRO A 31 39.78 -26.52 23.91
CA PRO A 31 38.92 -25.42 24.33
C PRO A 31 37.62 -25.97 24.92
N LYS A 32 37.60 -26.20 26.24
CA LYS A 32 36.41 -26.64 26.99
C LYS A 32 35.32 -25.56 27.15
N ASN A 33 35.60 -24.32 26.74
CA ASN A 33 34.73 -23.15 26.97
C ASN A 33 34.04 -22.59 25.71
N ASN A 34 34.26 -23.15 24.52
CA ASN A 34 33.62 -22.64 23.31
C ASN A 34 32.17 -23.11 23.15
N ASP A 35 31.82 -24.26 23.72
CA ASP A 35 30.49 -24.86 23.58
C ASP A 35 29.36 -24.03 24.20
N SER A 36 29.63 -23.28 25.29
CA SER A 36 28.60 -22.44 25.93
C SER A 36 28.35 -21.15 25.16
N ILE A 37 29.41 -20.52 24.65
CA ILE A 37 29.31 -19.28 23.86
C ILE A 37 28.63 -19.58 22.52
N ASP A 38 28.93 -20.71 21.89
CA ASP A 38 28.30 -21.11 20.63
C ASP A 38 26.84 -21.53 20.81
N ARG A 39 26.44 -22.01 22.00
CA ARG A 39 25.02 -22.26 22.32
C ARG A 39 24.26 -20.96 22.50
N GLU A 40 24.78 -20.01 23.28
CA GLU A 40 24.11 -18.72 23.51
C GLU A 40 23.91 -17.93 22.20
N LYS A 41 24.93 -17.90 21.33
CA LYS A 41 24.80 -17.31 19.99
C LYS A 41 23.76 -18.01 19.13
N ARG A 42 23.68 -19.34 19.21
CA ARG A 42 22.69 -20.12 18.45
C ARG A 42 21.27 -19.82 18.93
N ASP A 43 21.05 -19.75 20.23
CA ASP A 43 19.74 -19.45 20.82
C ASP A 43 19.31 -18.03 20.46
N PHE A 44 20.22 -17.05 20.49
CA PHE A 44 19.97 -15.70 20.01
C PHE A 44 19.56 -15.66 18.53
N LEU A 45 20.31 -16.35 17.66
CA LEU A 45 20.00 -16.40 16.23
C LEU A 45 18.65 -17.08 15.96
N LEU A 46 18.30 -18.12 16.73
CA LEU A 46 17.00 -18.80 16.60
C LEU A 46 15.83 -17.89 17.02
N ASP A 47 16.01 -17.09 18.07
CA ASP A 47 15.01 -16.09 18.48
C ASP A 47 14.84 -15.00 17.41
N GLU A 48 15.94 -14.52 16.84
CA GLU A 48 15.91 -13.51 15.78
C GLU A 48 15.25 -14.04 14.49
N ILE A 49 15.56 -15.29 14.10
CA ILE A 49 14.89 -15.97 12.98
C ILE A 49 13.38 -16.10 13.25
N SER A 50 12.99 -16.46 14.48
CA SER A 50 11.58 -16.61 14.85
C SER A 50 10.84 -15.27 14.74
N LYS A 51 11.43 -14.18 15.21
CA LYS A 51 10.88 -12.81 15.08
C LYS A 51 10.75 -12.39 13.61
N LEU A 52 11.76 -12.69 12.79
CA LEU A 52 11.72 -12.39 11.36
C LEU A 52 10.63 -13.20 10.64
N GLN A 53 10.43 -14.47 11.00
CA GLN A 53 9.36 -15.31 10.46
C GLN A 53 7.97 -14.80 10.84
N GLU A 54 7.77 -14.41 12.10
CA GLU A 54 6.51 -13.83 12.56
C GLU A 54 6.19 -12.54 11.81
N MET A 55 7.18 -11.65 11.67
CA MET A 55 7.04 -10.40 10.94
C MET A 55 6.73 -10.64 9.45
N ASN A 56 7.39 -11.61 8.82
CA ASN A 56 7.09 -12.00 7.44
C ASN A 56 5.66 -12.52 7.28
N CYS A 57 5.16 -13.32 8.22
CA CYS A 57 3.76 -13.78 8.20
C CYS A 57 2.78 -12.61 8.30
N ARG A 58 3.05 -11.66 9.20
CA ARG A 58 2.21 -10.45 9.36
C ARG A 58 2.23 -9.57 8.10
N LEU A 59 3.40 -9.38 7.50
CA LEU A 59 3.55 -8.61 6.26
C LEU A 59 2.83 -9.28 5.09
N SER A 60 2.98 -10.61 4.93
CA SER A 60 2.27 -11.36 3.90
C SER A 60 0.75 -11.26 4.07
N GLY A 61 0.24 -11.34 5.31
CA GLY A 61 -1.18 -11.09 5.59
C GLY A 61 -1.63 -9.68 5.20
N ARG A 62 -0.79 -8.67 5.44
CA ARG A 62 -1.08 -7.27 5.07
C ARG A 62 -1.08 -7.04 3.56
N ILE A 63 -0.18 -7.70 2.84
CA ILE A 63 -0.13 -7.68 1.36
C ILE A 63 -1.44 -8.25 0.81
N ASN A 64 -1.87 -9.42 1.29
CA ASN A 64 -3.13 -10.03 0.83
C ASN A 64 -4.35 -9.14 1.12
N GLN A 65 -4.37 -8.44 2.26
CA GLN A 65 -5.42 -7.46 2.57
C GLN A 65 -5.44 -6.31 1.55
N LEU A 66 -4.29 -5.71 1.29
CA LEU A 66 -4.17 -4.60 0.33
C LEU A 66 -4.50 -5.02 -1.09
N GLU A 67 -4.10 -6.22 -1.51
CA GLU A 67 -4.47 -6.77 -2.82
C GLU A 67 -5.99 -6.89 -2.96
N ASN A 68 -6.68 -7.38 -1.93
CA ASN A 68 -8.14 -7.46 -1.91
C ASN A 68 -8.80 -6.07 -1.97
N GLU A 69 -8.29 -5.11 -1.20
CA GLU A 69 -8.78 -3.72 -1.23
C GLU A 69 -8.60 -3.08 -2.62
N VAL A 70 -7.47 -3.33 -3.29
CA VAL A 70 -7.21 -2.84 -4.66
C VAL A 70 -8.19 -3.47 -5.65
N VAL A 71 -8.47 -4.78 -5.53
CA VAL A 71 -9.45 -5.46 -6.37
C VAL A 71 -10.86 -4.88 -6.15
N GLU A 72 -11.23 -4.63 -4.90
CA GLU A 72 -12.53 -4.04 -4.56
C GLU A 72 -12.64 -2.60 -5.09
N LEU A 73 -11.62 -1.77 -4.90
CA LEU A 73 -11.56 -0.41 -5.44
C LEU A 73 -11.65 -0.39 -6.97
N LYS A 74 -10.96 -1.31 -7.64
CA LYS A 74 -11.05 -1.46 -9.10
C LYS A 74 -12.47 -1.82 -9.53
N ARG A 75 -13.12 -2.76 -8.85
CA ARG A 75 -14.52 -3.13 -9.11
C ARG A 75 -15.47 -1.95 -8.87
N LEU A 76 -15.28 -1.20 -7.78
CA LEU A 76 -16.07 0.00 -7.49
C LEU A 76 -15.88 1.07 -8.57
N SER A 77 -14.64 1.31 -8.99
CA SER A 77 -14.30 2.24 -10.08
C SER A 77 -14.94 1.83 -11.41
N GLU A 78 -14.86 0.55 -11.78
CA GLU A 78 -15.49 0.02 -12.99
C GLU A 78 -17.03 0.15 -12.94
N SER A 79 -17.64 -0.10 -11.77
CA SER A 79 -19.08 0.08 -11.57
C SER A 79 -19.51 1.56 -11.67
N GLN A 80 -18.69 2.49 -11.16
CA GLN A 80 -18.92 3.92 -11.29
C GLN A 80 -18.74 4.38 -12.73
N LYS A 81 -17.70 3.91 -13.43
CA LYS A 81 -17.46 4.23 -14.84
C LYS A 81 -18.62 3.76 -15.72
N HIS A 82 -19.19 2.59 -15.43
CA HIS A 82 -20.38 2.10 -16.15
C HIS A 82 -21.61 2.98 -15.88
N LYS A 83 -21.85 3.39 -14.62
CA LYS A 83 -22.92 4.34 -14.27
C LYS A 83 -22.74 5.71 -14.94
N ILE A 84 -21.51 6.23 -14.95
CA ILE A 84 -21.17 7.52 -15.57
C ILE A 84 -21.33 7.43 -17.09
N SER A 85 -20.95 6.32 -17.74
CA SER A 85 -21.12 6.12 -19.18
C SER A 85 -22.60 6.05 -19.59
N LEU A 86 -23.46 5.44 -18.78
CA LEU A 86 -24.92 5.40 -19.00
C LEU A 86 -25.54 6.80 -18.83
N GLU A 87 -25.12 7.56 -17.83
CA GLU A 87 -25.53 8.95 -17.61
C GLU A 87 -24.98 9.90 -18.69
N GLN A 88 -23.76 9.68 -19.18
CA GLN A 88 -23.16 10.46 -20.27
C GLN A 88 -23.82 10.18 -21.61
N ASN A 89 -24.16 8.93 -21.95
CA ASN A 89 -24.93 8.67 -23.17
C ASN A 89 -26.31 9.32 -23.11
N ARG A 90 -26.98 9.35 -21.94
CA ARG A 90 -28.24 10.07 -21.75
C ARG A 90 -28.10 11.60 -21.81
N ARG A 91 -26.94 12.15 -21.43
CA ARG A 91 -26.65 13.59 -21.51
C ARG A 91 -26.08 14.04 -22.85
N ASN A 92 -25.39 13.17 -23.59
CA ASN A 92 -24.78 13.48 -24.87
C ASN A 92 -25.83 13.58 -25.99
N GLU A 93 -26.96 12.88 -25.88
CA GLU A 93 -28.12 13.13 -26.75
C GLU A 93 -28.84 14.46 -26.44
N LEU A 94 -28.58 15.06 -25.27
CA LEU A 94 -29.23 16.31 -24.82
C LEU A 94 -28.30 17.54 -24.85
N ASN A 95 -26.99 17.39 -25.02
CA ASN A 95 -26.03 18.49 -24.88
C ASN A 95 -24.98 18.49 -26.00
N GLU A 96 -25.40 18.80 -27.23
CA GLU A 96 -24.51 19.34 -28.28
C GLU A 96 -24.15 20.81 -28.03
N ILE A 97 -23.84 21.18 -26.78
CA ILE A 97 -23.42 22.55 -26.44
C ILE A 97 -21.92 22.53 -26.11
N PRO A 98 -21.07 23.19 -26.92
CA PRO A 98 -19.62 23.29 -26.69
C PRO A 98 -19.29 23.73 -25.26
N PHE A 99 -18.21 23.18 -24.69
CA PHE A 99 -17.79 23.43 -23.30
C PHE A 99 -17.66 24.92 -22.94
N SER A 100 -17.22 25.76 -23.88
CA SER A 100 -17.13 27.22 -23.73
C SER A 100 -18.51 27.89 -23.57
N GLN A 101 -19.53 27.40 -24.27
CA GLN A 101 -20.93 27.82 -24.05
C GLN A 101 -21.47 27.27 -22.72
N SER A 102 -21.06 26.07 -22.29
CA SER A 102 -21.51 25.48 -21.03
C SER A 102 -21.05 26.28 -19.79
N MET A 103 -19.87 26.88 -19.83
CA MET A 103 -19.35 27.71 -18.73
C MET A 103 -20.12 29.02 -18.61
N ASN A 104 -20.37 29.69 -19.75
CA ASN A 104 -21.18 30.90 -19.81
C ASN A 104 -22.65 30.62 -19.46
N TYR A 105 -23.17 29.46 -19.87
CA TYR A 105 -24.53 29.02 -19.52
C TYR A 105 -24.67 28.79 -18.01
N ARG A 106 -23.72 28.09 -17.37
CA ARG A 106 -23.74 27.91 -15.90
C ARG A 106 -23.72 29.25 -15.17
N GLN A 107 -22.87 30.18 -15.61
CA GLN A 107 -22.79 31.51 -15.00
C GLN A 107 -24.08 32.32 -15.21
N PHE A 108 -24.70 32.22 -16.40
CA PHE A 108 -26.00 32.82 -16.68
C PHE A 108 -27.12 32.27 -15.80
N ILE A 109 -27.19 30.95 -15.63
CA ILE A 109 -28.18 30.29 -14.77
C ILE A 109 -27.96 30.64 -13.30
N GLN A 110 -26.70 30.72 -12.85
CA GLN A 110 -26.40 31.15 -11.47
C GLN A 110 -26.85 32.59 -11.20
N ASN A 111 -26.56 33.51 -12.13
CA ASN A 111 -26.94 34.91 -11.99
C ASN A 111 -28.47 35.13 -12.04
N ASN A 112 -29.20 34.25 -12.72
CA ASN A 112 -30.64 34.34 -12.90
C ASN A 112 -31.41 33.22 -12.19
N HIS A 113 -30.81 32.59 -11.19
CA HIS A 113 -31.32 31.36 -10.56
C HIS A 113 -32.77 31.50 -10.06
N GLU A 114 -33.13 32.64 -9.47
CA GLU A 114 -34.47 32.88 -8.94
C GLU A 114 -35.53 32.95 -10.04
N VAL A 115 -35.20 33.59 -11.16
CA VAL A 115 -36.07 33.67 -12.34
C VAL A 115 -36.21 32.28 -12.98
N VAL A 116 -35.08 31.57 -13.16
CA VAL A 116 -35.03 30.22 -13.73
C VAL A 116 -35.89 29.25 -12.90
N LYS A 117 -35.79 29.32 -11.57
CA LYS A 117 -36.57 28.48 -10.66
C LYS A 117 -38.07 28.69 -10.85
N LEU A 118 -38.53 29.94 -10.87
CA LEU A 118 -39.95 30.24 -11.05
C LEU A 118 -40.47 29.88 -12.46
N ILE A 119 -39.62 29.96 -13.50
CA ILE A 119 -39.95 29.47 -14.84
C ILE A 119 -40.14 27.95 -14.83
N ASN A 120 -39.25 27.21 -14.16
CA ASN A 120 -39.33 25.75 -14.03
C ASN A 120 -40.52 25.30 -13.19
N ASP A 121 -40.92 26.11 -12.20
CA ASP A 121 -42.13 25.91 -11.39
C ASP A 121 -43.43 26.23 -12.16
N GLY A 122 -43.34 26.65 -13.42
CA GLY A 122 -44.50 26.89 -14.31
C GLY A 122 -45.18 28.24 -14.12
N CYS A 123 -44.56 29.19 -13.42
CA CYS A 123 -45.15 30.52 -13.21
C CYS A 123 -45.23 31.33 -14.52
N SER A 124 -46.21 32.24 -14.62
CA SER A 124 -46.32 33.19 -15.75
C SER A 124 -45.23 34.27 -15.67
N ASN A 125 -44.98 34.97 -16.77
CA ASN A 125 -43.97 36.05 -16.78
C ASN A 125 -44.39 37.22 -15.89
N GLU A 126 -45.69 37.47 -15.83
CA GLU A 126 -46.34 38.51 -15.05
C GLU A 126 -46.19 38.22 -13.56
N ASP A 127 -46.41 36.97 -13.14
CA ASP A 127 -46.25 36.56 -11.73
C ASP A 127 -44.79 36.68 -11.28
N ILE A 128 -43.85 36.31 -12.15
CA ILE A 128 -42.41 36.41 -11.87
C ILE A 128 -41.99 37.87 -11.78
N SER A 129 -42.49 38.72 -12.67
CA SER A 129 -42.21 40.16 -12.69
C SER A 129 -42.66 40.82 -11.40
N GLN A 130 -43.85 40.48 -10.92
CA GLN A 130 -44.38 40.99 -9.66
C GLN A 130 -43.62 40.47 -8.44
N LYS A 131 -43.24 39.18 -8.42
CA LYS A 131 -42.52 38.56 -7.29
C LYS A 131 -41.08 39.05 -7.15
N LEU A 132 -40.37 39.22 -8.26
CA LEU A 132 -38.94 39.56 -8.26
C LEU A 132 -38.67 41.05 -8.58
N ASN A 133 -39.72 41.84 -8.80
CA ASN A 133 -39.64 43.24 -9.20
C ASN A 133 -38.72 43.46 -10.42
N LYS A 134 -38.80 42.55 -11.39
CA LYS A 134 -38.03 42.56 -12.65
C LYS A 134 -38.94 42.91 -13.83
N SER A 135 -38.37 43.48 -14.88
CA SER A 135 -39.13 43.78 -16.09
C SER A 135 -39.63 42.49 -16.75
N ILE A 136 -40.87 42.49 -17.25
CA ILE A 136 -41.43 41.37 -18.03
C ILE A 136 -40.51 41.03 -19.22
N CYS A 137 -39.92 42.03 -19.86
CA CYS A 137 -38.99 41.85 -20.99
C CYS A 137 -37.70 41.12 -20.57
N GLU A 138 -37.17 41.39 -19.37
CA GLU A 138 -36.00 40.70 -18.83
C GLU A 138 -36.31 39.21 -18.58
N ILE A 139 -37.48 38.93 -18.02
CA ILE A 139 -37.93 37.56 -17.74
C ILE A 139 -38.18 36.80 -19.04
N GLU A 140 -38.79 37.45 -20.05
CA GLU A 140 -39.01 36.84 -21.36
C GLU A 140 -37.69 36.48 -22.05
N MET A 141 -36.70 37.38 -22.00
CA MET A 141 -35.36 37.11 -22.54
C MET A 141 -34.72 35.89 -21.87
N ILE A 142 -34.80 35.80 -20.54
CA ILE A 142 -34.27 34.66 -19.77
C ILE A 142 -35.03 33.38 -20.13
N ARG A 143 -36.36 33.43 -20.24
CA ARG A 143 -37.18 32.27 -20.61
C ARG A 143 -36.86 31.74 -22.00
N ARG A 144 -36.61 32.63 -22.97
CA ARG A 144 -36.19 32.26 -24.33
C ARG A 144 -34.79 31.66 -24.39
N PHE A 145 -33.92 31.95 -23.42
CA PHE A 145 -32.55 31.43 -23.39
C PHE A 145 -32.43 30.04 -22.75
N ILE A 146 -33.41 29.65 -21.93
CA ILE A 146 -33.40 28.37 -21.19
C ILE A 146 -34.12 27.25 -21.96
N LYS A 147 -35.07 27.62 -22.84
CA LYS A 147 -35.77 26.70 -23.75
C LYS A 147 -35.05 26.58 -25.08
#